data_AF-A0A9Q1KHW4-F1
#
_entry.id   AF-A0A9Q1KHW4-F1
#
_cell.length_a   1.000
_cell.length_b   1.000
_cell.length_c   1.000
_cell.angle_alpha   90.00
_cell.angle_beta   90.00
_cell.angle_gamma   90.00
#
_symmetry.space_group_name_H-M   'P 1'
#
loop_
_entity.id
_entity.type
_entity.pdbx_description
1 polymer ?
#
loop_
_entity_poly.entity_id
_entity_poly.type
_entity_poly.pdbx_seq_one_letter_code
_entity_poly.pdbx_strand_id
1 'polypeptide(L)'
;MAKGFLQTLGCLEPQSELTYCGPASLVTVLNSLRVDPGKIWKGSFRWYAPEMLADEEVLNDIKVDGIIFEKFIQLIPEDKVKVESFSASESSFHEFKQAVVEMCSSSECLLITSYSRQVLRQSGDGHYSPIGAYHEETNSILVLDVARYKYSPHWVSRSLLWAAMKAIDKESGKSRGIPTRLPISGSDNNSQSKKC
;
A
#
# COMPACT_ATOMS: atom_id res chain seq x y z
N MET A 1 -8.99 -13.69 8.33
CA MET A 1 -9.55 -13.63 6.96
C MET A 1 -8.67 -12.73 6.11
N ALA A 2 -8.47 -13.02 4.82
CA ALA A 2 -7.67 -12.16 3.95
C ALA A 2 -8.03 -12.39 2.47
N LYS A 3 -9.21 -11.90 2.04
CA LYS A 3 -9.69 -12.14 0.67
C LYS A 3 -8.73 -11.64 -0.40
N GLY A 4 -8.02 -10.54 -0.13
CA GLY A 4 -6.98 -9.99 -1.01
C GLY A 4 -5.60 -10.67 -0.89
N PHE A 5 -5.38 -11.62 0.01
CA PHE A 5 -4.01 -12.10 0.29
C PHE A 5 -3.34 -12.77 -0.92
N LEU A 6 -4.00 -13.74 -1.55
CA LEU A 6 -3.40 -14.52 -2.63
C LEU A 6 -3.12 -13.68 -3.88
N GLN A 7 -4.01 -12.74 -4.20
CA GLN A 7 -3.81 -11.80 -5.31
C GLN A 7 -2.62 -10.85 -5.02
N THR A 8 -2.52 -10.32 -3.80
CA THR A 8 -1.43 -9.41 -3.40
C THR A 8 -0.10 -10.14 -3.39
N LEU A 9 -0.07 -11.35 -2.84
CA LEU A 9 1.12 -12.19 -2.84
C LEU A 9 1.56 -12.56 -4.26
N GLY A 10 0.61 -12.88 -5.14
CA GLY A 10 0.87 -13.24 -6.53
C GLY A 10 1.42 -12.09 -7.39
N CYS A 11 1.25 -10.84 -6.94
CA CYS A 11 1.75 -9.64 -7.62
C CYS A 11 2.85 -8.92 -6.82
N LEU A 12 3.40 -9.54 -5.78
CA LEU A 12 4.35 -8.89 -4.87
C LEU A 12 5.67 -8.55 -5.58
N GLU A 13 5.90 -7.26 -5.77
CA GLU A 13 7.09 -6.71 -6.40
C GLU A 13 8.19 -6.47 -5.34
N PRO A 14 9.37 -7.12 -5.45
CA PRO A 14 10.52 -6.75 -4.64
C PRO A 14 10.99 -5.34 -5.02
N GLN A 15 11.36 -4.50 -4.05
CA GLN A 15 11.97 -3.22 -4.38
C GLN A 15 13.32 -3.43 -5.10
N SER A 16 13.47 -2.82 -6.28
CA SER A 16 14.67 -2.91 -7.11
C SER A 16 15.81 -2.03 -6.59
N GLU A 17 15.47 -0.91 -5.97
CA GLU A 17 16.40 0.04 -5.34
C GLU A 17 16.14 0.14 -3.83
N LEU A 18 17.13 0.55 -3.03
CA LEU A 18 17.01 0.65 -1.56
C LEU A 18 15.91 1.61 -1.09
N THR A 19 15.56 2.58 -1.91
CA THR A 19 14.59 3.66 -1.67
C THR A 19 13.24 3.41 -2.36
N TYR A 20 13.12 2.36 -3.19
CA TYR A 20 11.93 2.07 -4.03
C TYR A 20 10.81 1.29 -3.33
N CYS A 21 10.82 1.21 -1.99
CA CYS A 21 9.75 0.52 -1.25
C CYS A 21 8.35 1.09 -1.53
N GLY A 22 8.22 2.40 -1.72
CA GLY A 22 6.97 3.06 -2.13
C GLY A 22 6.48 2.58 -3.50
N PRO A 23 7.21 2.87 -4.59
CA PRO A 23 6.88 2.40 -5.93
C PRO A 23 6.57 0.91 -6.02
N ALA A 24 7.39 0.04 -5.42
CA ALA A 24 7.19 -1.41 -5.41
C ALA A 24 5.86 -1.81 -4.71
N SER A 25 5.55 -1.17 -3.58
CA SER A 25 4.28 -1.39 -2.87
C SER A 25 3.09 -0.96 -3.71
N LEU A 26 3.20 0.18 -4.40
CA LEU A 26 2.12 0.73 -5.21
C LEU A 26 1.82 -0.15 -6.42
N VAL A 27 2.84 -0.54 -7.20
CA VAL A 27 2.61 -1.44 -8.34
C VAL A 27 2.11 -2.81 -7.92
N THR A 28 2.53 -3.31 -6.76
CA THR A 28 1.97 -4.55 -6.18
C THR A 28 0.46 -4.43 -6.04
N VAL A 29 -0.03 -3.34 -5.44
CA VAL A 29 -1.47 -3.13 -5.23
C VAL A 29 -2.22 -2.85 -6.53
N LEU A 30 -1.69 -2.01 -7.42
CA LEU A 30 -2.32 -1.71 -8.71
C LEU A 30 -2.49 -2.97 -9.58
N ASN A 31 -1.45 -3.80 -9.65
CA ASN A 31 -1.50 -5.07 -10.39
C ASN A 31 -2.41 -6.10 -9.74
N SER A 32 -2.47 -6.15 -8.40
CA SER A 32 -3.39 -7.02 -7.66
C SER A 32 -4.85 -6.67 -7.93
N LEU A 33 -5.14 -5.38 -8.09
CA LEU A 33 -6.46 -4.85 -8.44
C LEU A 33 -6.73 -4.87 -9.96
N ARG A 34 -5.78 -5.38 -10.77
CA ARG A 34 -5.90 -5.46 -12.23
C ARG A 34 -6.15 -4.10 -12.89
N VAL A 35 -5.60 -3.03 -12.31
CA VAL A 35 -5.66 -1.69 -12.90
C VAL A 35 -4.86 -1.68 -14.19
N ASP A 36 -5.49 -1.23 -15.28
CA ASP A 36 -4.85 -1.14 -16.58
C ASP A 36 -3.87 0.05 -16.62
N PRO A 37 -2.55 -0.14 -16.82
CA PRO A 37 -1.61 0.97 -16.91
C PRO A 37 -1.83 1.85 -18.14
N GLY A 38 -2.58 1.40 -19.15
CA GLY A 38 -2.78 2.14 -20.41
C GLY A 38 -1.52 2.19 -21.29
N LYS A 39 -0.42 1.57 -20.84
CA LYS A 39 0.86 1.45 -21.54
C LYS A 39 1.26 -0.02 -21.62
N ILE A 40 1.96 -0.40 -22.69
CA ILE A 40 2.53 -1.74 -22.84
C ILE A 40 3.74 -1.86 -21.92
N TRP A 41 3.82 -2.96 -21.18
CA TRP A 41 4.98 -3.31 -20.37
C TRP A 41 5.96 -4.19 -21.13
N LYS A 42 5.47 -5.32 -21.67
CA LYS A 42 6.32 -6.27 -22.38
C LYS A 42 5.51 -7.04 -23.43
N GLY A 43 5.96 -6.99 -24.69
CA GLY A 43 5.23 -7.64 -25.79
C GLY A 43 3.82 -7.06 -25.95
N SER A 44 2.79 -7.91 -25.83
CA SER A 44 1.38 -7.48 -25.82
C SER A 44 0.81 -7.29 -24.40
N PHE A 45 1.62 -7.47 -23.36
CA PHE A 45 1.16 -7.43 -21.97
C PHE A 45 1.22 -6.02 -21.39
N ARG A 46 0.16 -5.65 -20.68
CA ARG A 46 0.04 -4.41 -19.90
C ARG A 46 0.10 -4.78 -18.42
N TRP A 47 1.08 -4.23 -17.72
CA TRP A 47 1.39 -4.51 -16.33
C TRP A 47 2.08 -3.29 -15.72
N TYR A 48 1.71 -2.86 -14.51
CA TYR A 48 2.43 -1.77 -13.87
C TYR A 48 3.84 -2.23 -13.48
N ALA A 49 4.83 -1.45 -13.90
CA ALA A 49 6.20 -1.50 -13.38
C ALA A 49 6.51 -0.17 -12.67
N PRO A 50 7.42 -0.14 -11.67
CA PRO A 50 7.73 1.07 -10.92
C PRO A 50 8.06 2.28 -11.80
N GLU A 51 8.71 2.05 -12.95
CA GLU A 51 9.13 3.06 -13.92
C GLU A 51 7.96 3.71 -14.67
N MET A 52 6.74 3.18 -14.52
CA MET A 52 5.52 3.74 -15.14
C MET A 52 4.77 4.71 -14.25
N LEU A 53 5.15 4.84 -12.98
CA LEU A 53 4.39 5.59 -11.98
C LEU A 53 4.54 7.11 -12.08
N ALA A 54 5.66 7.59 -12.61
CA ALA A 54 5.94 9.01 -12.74
C ALA A 54 6.96 9.27 -13.86
N ASP A 55 7.22 10.54 -14.13
CA ASP A 55 8.27 10.96 -15.06
C ASP A 55 9.67 10.69 -14.47
N GLU A 56 10.67 10.65 -15.35
CA GLU A 56 12.03 10.24 -15.02
C GLU A 56 12.68 11.09 -13.92
N GLU A 57 12.41 12.40 -13.89
CA GLU A 57 12.89 13.32 -12.86
C GLU A 57 12.40 12.91 -11.47
N VAL A 58 11.09 12.70 -11.33
CA VAL A 58 10.47 12.25 -10.06
C VAL A 58 11.01 10.89 -9.64
N LEU A 59 11.16 9.96 -10.59
CA LEU A 59 11.68 8.63 -10.31
C LEU A 59 13.15 8.65 -9.86
N ASN A 60 13.96 9.58 -10.40
CA ASN A 60 15.35 9.77 -9.99
C ASN A 60 15.45 10.37 -8.59
N ASP A 61 14.61 11.36 -8.26
CA ASP A 61 14.52 11.89 -6.90
C ASP A 61 14.17 10.77 -5.90
N ILE A 62 13.20 9.92 -6.24
CA ILE A 62 12.82 8.78 -5.39
C ILE A 62 13.97 7.79 -5.22
N LYS A 63 14.84 7.60 -6.23
CA LYS A 63 16.01 6.71 -6.10
C LYS A 63 17.00 7.25 -5.08
N VAL A 64 17.16 8.56 -4.99
CA VAL A 64 18.13 9.20 -4.09
C VAL A 64 17.57 9.29 -2.67
N ASP A 65 16.38 9.87 -2.52
CA ASP A 65 15.85 10.27 -1.21
C ASP A 65 14.76 9.33 -0.69
N GLY A 66 14.14 8.53 -1.56
CA GLY A 66 12.91 7.82 -1.25
C GLY A 66 11.68 8.72 -1.44
N ILE A 67 10.61 8.43 -0.70
CA ILE A 67 9.34 9.15 -0.90
C ILE A 67 8.57 9.35 0.40
N ILE A 68 8.29 10.61 0.71
CA ILE A 68 7.42 10.99 1.83
C ILE A 68 5.95 10.66 1.54
N PHE A 69 5.14 10.55 2.60
CA PHE A 69 3.77 10.07 2.51
C PHE A 69 2.89 10.91 1.56
N GLU A 70 3.03 12.22 1.57
CA GLU A 70 2.27 13.12 0.69
C GLU A 70 2.63 12.93 -0.79
N LYS A 71 3.92 12.84 -1.10
CA LYS A 71 4.39 12.58 -2.47
C LYS A 71 3.98 11.18 -2.92
N PHE A 72 3.99 10.20 -2.01
CA PHE A 72 3.53 8.84 -2.31
C PHE A 72 2.08 8.83 -2.77
N ILE A 73 1.20 9.57 -2.09
CA ILE A 73 -0.21 9.68 -2.47
C ILE A 73 -0.36 10.24 -3.89
N GLN A 74 0.46 11.20 -4.27
CA GLN A 74 0.44 11.81 -5.61
C GLN A 74 0.87 10.85 -6.73
N LEU A 75 1.54 9.73 -6.43
CA LEU A 75 1.85 8.69 -7.42
C LEU A 75 0.65 7.81 -7.78
N ILE A 76 -0.42 7.85 -6.99
CA ILE A 76 -1.58 6.99 -7.18
C ILE A 76 -2.41 7.55 -8.34
N PRO A 77 -2.74 6.76 -9.38
CA PRO A 77 -3.44 7.25 -10.56
C PRO A 77 -4.94 7.49 -10.28
N GLU A 78 -5.27 8.65 -9.71
CA GLU A 78 -6.62 8.94 -9.18
C GLU A 78 -7.76 8.80 -10.20
N ASP A 79 -7.46 8.91 -11.50
CA ASP A 79 -8.40 8.75 -12.61
C ASP A 79 -8.92 7.31 -12.77
N LYS A 80 -8.09 6.33 -12.42
CA LYS A 80 -8.42 4.90 -12.49
C LYS A 80 -8.94 4.39 -11.16
N VAL A 81 -8.74 5.20 -10.13
CA VAL A 81 -8.42 4.67 -8.83
C VAL A 81 -8.72 5.71 -7.72
N LYS A 82 -9.83 5.57 -6.98
CA LYS A 82 -10.07 6.26 -5.69
C LYS A 82 -8.88 6.21 -4.68
N VAL A 83 -8.67 7.29 -3.94
CA VAL A 83 -7.68 7.32 -2.85
C VAL A 83 -8.33 7.82 -1.57
N GLU A 84 -8.20 7.03 -0.50
CA GLU A 84 -8.60 7.35 0.87
C GLU A 84 -7.35 7.26 1.76
N SER A 85 -6.56 8.32 1.82
CA SER A 85 -5.34 8.34 2.63
C SER A 85 -5.56 9.05 3.96
N PHE A 86 -4.89 8.57 5.01
CA PHE A 86 -4.80 9.31 6.27
C PHE A 86 -3.41 9.19 6.88
N SER A 87 -2.90 10.31 7.40
CA SER A 87 -1.75 10.28 8.31
C SER A 87 -2.20 9.79 9.69
N ALA A 88 -1.31 9.13 10.42
CA ALA A 88 -1.63 8.58 11.73
C ALA A 88 -1.90 9.67 12.79
N SER A 89 -1.44 10.92 12.55
CA SER A 89 -1.73 12.08 13.39
C SER A 89 -3.10 12.69 13.12
N GLU A 90 -3.66 12.51 11.92
CA GLU A 90 -4.96 13.06 11.51
C GLU A 90 -6.08 12.03 11.61
N SER A 91 -5.77 10.83 12.10
CA SER A 91 -6.70 9.72 12.24
C SER A 91 -6.58 9.06 13.62
N SER A 92 -7.49 8.15 13.90
CA SER A 92 -7.58 7.43 15.17
C SER A 92 -7.18 5.96 15.02
N PHE A 93 -6.78 5.37 16.15
CA PHE A 93 -6.56 3.92 16.20
C PHE A 93 -7.84 3.13 15.87
N HIS A 94 -9.03 3.72 16.07
CA HIS A 94 -10.30 3.10 15.73
C HIS A 94 -10.50 3.02 14.20
N GLU A 95 -10.27 4.11 13.48
CA GLU A 95 -10.35 4.14 12.01
C GLU A 95 -9.33 3.19 11.37
N PHE A 96 -8.10 3.13 11.92
CA PHE A 96 -7.14 2.14 11.46
C PHE A 96 -7.63 0.69 11.64
N LYS A 97 -8.29 0.38 12.77
CA LYS A 97 -8.87 -0.96 12.96
C LYS A 97 -9.96 -1.24 11.92
N GLN A 98 -10.81 -0.26 11.63
CA GLN A 98 -11.87 -0.39 10.64
C GLN A 98 -11.28 -0.64 9.25
N ALA A 99 -10.29 0.14 8.82
CA ALA A 99 -9.61 -0.05 7.53
C ALA A 99 -9.04 -1.47 7.37
N VAL A 100 -8.39 -2.00 8.41
CA VAL A 100 -7.83 -3.36 8.39
C VAL A 100 -8.91 -4.44 8.30
N VAL A 101 -10.05 -4.25 8.98
CA VAL A 101 -11.20 -5.17 8.92
C VAL A 101 -11.88 -5.13 7.55
N GLU A 102 -12.04 -3.93 6.97
CA GLU A 102 -12.60 -3.74 5.63
C GLU A 102 -11.74 -4.40 4.54
N MET A 103 -10.42 -4.23 4.60
CA MET A 103 -9.46 -4.91 3.72
C MET A 103 -9.62 -6.43 3.77
N CYS A 104 -9.92 -6.99 4.94
CA CYS A 104 -10.11 -8.43 5.07
C CYS A 104 -11.45 -8.93 4.49
N SER A 105 -12.41 -8.02 4.30
CA SER A 105 -13.77 -8.30 3.89
C SER A 105 -13.98 -8.24 2.36
N SER A 106 -13.02 -7.65 1.62
CA SER A 106 -13.08 -7.49 0.16
C SER A 106 -11.74 -7.79 -0.51
N SER A 107 -11.76 -8.33 -1.73
CA SER A 107 -10.57 -8.41 -2.61
C SER A 107 -10.32 -7.10 -3.36
N GLU A 108 -11.21 -6.12 -3.27
CA GLU A 108 -11.06 -4.81 -3.92
C GLU A 108 -10.51 -3.75 -2.97
N CYS A 109 -10.37 -4.08 -1.67
CA CYS A 109 -9.78 -3.18 -0.69
C CYS A 109 -8.42 -3.73 -0.28
N LEU A 110 -7.35 -3.10 -0.78
CA LEU A 110 -5.98 -3.38 -0.41
C LEU A 110 -5.38 -2.16 0.28
N LEU A 111 -4.50 -2.39 1.25
CA LEU A 111 -3.84 -1.35 2.01
C LEU A 111 -2.34 -1.39 1.77
N ILE A 112 -1.72 -0.22 1.71
CA ILE A 112 -0.28 -0.02 1.85
C ILE A 112 -0.08 0.67 3.20
N THR A 113 0.99 0.38 3.91
CA THR A 113 1.31 1.11 5.13
C THR A 113 2.66 1.79 4.98
N SER A 114 2.74 3.05 5.38
CA SER A 114 3.98 3.79 5.62
C SER A 114 4.26 3.77 7.12
N TYR A 115 5.42 3.24 7.52
CA TYR A 115 5.74 3.06 8.93
C TYR A 115 7.24 3.18 9.21
N SER A 116 7.60 3.45 10.47
CA SER A 116 8.99 3.43 10.94
C SER A 116 9.41 2.02 11.36
N ARG A 117 10.44 1.49 10.70
CA ARG A 117 11.10 0.24 11.07
C ARG A 117 11.77 0.29 12.44
N GLN A 118 12.22 1.46 12.89
CA GLN A 118 12.87 1.61 14.20
C GLN A 118 11.91 1.24 15.34
N VAL A 119 10.63 1.60 15.21
CA VAL A 119 9.60 1.24 16.21
C VAL A 119 9.41 -0.29 16.27
N LEU A 120 9.56 -0.98 15.15
CA LEU A 120 9.54 -2.45 15.05
C LEU A 120 10.89 -3.09 15.41
N ARG A 121 11.91 -2.31 15.78
CA ARG A 121 13.30 -2.76 16.00
C ARG A 121 13.93 -3.44 14.78
N GLN A 122 13.52 -3.00 13.59
CA GLN A 122 14.10 -3.39 12.32
C GLN A 122 15.14 -2.36 11.88
N SER A 123 16.12 -2.79 11.07
CA SER A 123 17.17 -1.92 10.56
C SER A 123 16.62 -0.96 9.50
N GLY A 124 17.09 0.29 9.51
CA GLY A 124 16.54 1.38 8.69
C GLY A 124 15.40 2.12 9.41
N ASP A 125 14.74 3.03 8.72
CA ASP A 125 13.62 3.81 9.29
C ASP A 125 12.36 3.75 8.42
N GLY A 126 12.08 4.77 7.60
CA GLY A 126 10.87 4.83 6.79
C GLY A 126 10.75 3.65 5.82
N HIS A 127 9.57 3.07 5.74
CA HIS A 127 9.28 1.97 4.83
C HIS A 127 7.82 1.93 4.40
N TYR A 128 7.59 1.48 3.16
CA TYR A 128 6.27 1.17 2.63
C TYR A 128 6.17 -0.31 2.35
N SER A 129 5.01 -0.91 2.65
CA SER A 129 4.70 -2.28 2.22
C SER A 129 3.19 -2.54 2.19
N PRO A 130 2.70 -3.43 1.32
CA PRO A 130 1.32 -3.88 1.35
C PRO A 130 0.99 -4.65 2.63
N ILE A 131 -0.26 -4.51 3.11
CA ILE A 131 -0.81 -5.38 4.15
C ILE A 131 -1.45 -6.60 3.47
N GLY A 132 -1.02 -7.79 3.89
CA GLY A 132 -1.47 -9.04 3.31
C GLY A 132 -2.67 -9.67 4.02
N ALA A 133 -2.74 -9.57 5.35
CA ALA A 133 -3.76 -10.25 6.15
C ALA A 133 -3.90 -9.66 7.55
N TYR A 134 -5.02 -9.94 8.20
CA TYR A 134 -5.24 -9.71 9.62
C TYR A 134 -5.62 -11.02 10.33
N HIS A 135 -4.96 -11.26 11.45
CA HIS A 135 -5.21 -12.37 12.36
C HIS A 135 -5.85 -11.85 13.64
N GLU A 136 -7.12 -12.19 13.84
CA GLU A 136 -7.96 -11.63 14.89
C GLU A 136 -7.53 -12.06 16.29
N GLU A 137 -7.29 -13.36 16.49
CA GLU A 137 -6.95 -13.94 17.79
C GLU A 137 -5.69 -13.30 18.40
N THR A 138 -4.65 -13.09 17.58
CA THR A 138 -3.39 -12.49 18.04
C THR A 138 -3.34 -10.98 17.85
N ASN A 139 -4.38 -10.37 17.27
CA ASN A 139 -4.39 -8.97 16.87
C ASN A 139 -3.18 -8.58 15.99
N SER A 140 -2.76 -9.49 15.09
CA SER A 140 -1.57 -9.30 14.26
C SER A 140 -1.94 -8.98 12.81
N ILE A 141 -1.12 -8.15 12.19
CA ILE A 141 -1.20 -7.77 10.79
C ILE A 141 0.00 -8.38 10.07
N LEU A 142 -0.24 -9.01 8.93
CA LEU A 142 0.81 -9.52 8.06
C LEU A 142 1.25 -8.40 7.12
N VAL A 143 2.52 -7.97 7.25
CA VAL A 143 3.15 -7.03 6.33
C VAL A 143 3.90 -7.83 5.27
N LEU A 144 3.60 -7.55 4.00
CA LEU A 144 4.27 -8.16 2.85
C LEU A 144 5.49 -7.30 2.47
N ASP A 145 6.56 -7.45 3.24
CA ASP A 145 7.76 -6.62 3.11
C ASP A 145 8.35 -6.69 1.69
N VAL A 146 8.39 -5.55 0.99
CA VAL A 146 8.92 -5.45 -0.37
C VAL A 146 10.46 -5.42 -0.41
N ALA A 147 11.14 -5.14 0.71
CA ALA A 147 12.58 -5.29 0.87
C ALA A 147 12.95 -6.76 1.11
N ARG A 148 12.61 -7.64 0.17
CA ARG A 148 12.68 -9.10 0.33
C ARG A 148 14.08 -9.64 0.56
N TYR A 149 15.11 -8.90 0.17
CA TYR A 149 16.51 -9.22 0.47
C TYR A 149 16.87 -9.00 1.96
N LYS A 150 16.01 -8.32 2.71
CA LYS A 150 16.26 -7.90 4.10
C LYS A 150 15.29 -8.54 5.09
N TYR A 151 14.00 -8.56 4.79
CA TYR A 151 13.00 -9.18 5.64
C TYR A 151 12.01 -10.01 4.81
N SER A 152 11.61 -11.15 5.38
CA SER A 152 10.45 -11.91 4.88
C SER A 152 9.15 -11.22 5.27
N PRO A 153 8.01 -11.58 4.64
CA PRO A 153 6.70 -11.25 5.18
C PRO A 153 6.61 -11.63 6.66
N HIS A 154 6.11 -10.71 7.48
CA HIS A 154 6.15 -10.87 8.93
C HIS A 154 4.88 -10.36 9.59
N TRP A 155 4.55 -10.95 10.73
CA TRP A 155 3.43 -10.54 11.56
C TRP A 155 3.88 -9.49 12.56
N VAL A 156 3.14 -8.38 12.63
CA VAL A 156 3.34 -7.31 13.61
C VAL A 156 2.03 -7.11 14.38
N SER A 157 2.08 -6.82 15.67
CA SER A 157 0.85 -6.49 16.39
C SER A 157 0.26 -5.20 15.84
N ARG A 158 -1.06 -5.14 15.72
CA ARG A 158 -1.78 -3.99 15.17
C ARG A 158 -1.46 -2.70 15.94
N SER A 159 -1.34 -2.77 17.27
CA SER A 159 -0.97 -1.62 18.09
C SER A 159 0.48 -1.14 17.83
N LEU A 160 1.42 -2.06 17.61
CA LEU A 160 2.80 -1.71 17.29
C LEU A 160 2.93 -1.09 15.90
N LEU A 161 2.22 -1.63 14.91
CA LEU A 161 2.18 -1.04 13.57
C LEU A 161 1.58 0.38 13.60
N TRP A 162 0.50 0.59 14.36
CA TRP A 162 -0.06 1.93 14.55
C TRP A 162 0.95 2.88 15.21
N ALA A 163 1.67 2.43 16.25
CA ALA A 163 2.73 3.24 16.86
C ALA A 163 3.84 3.59 15.86
N ALA A 164 4.18 2.66 14.96
CA ALA A 164 5.17 2.86 13.92
C ALA A 164 4.72 3.84 12.83
N MET A 165 3.42 3.88 12.51
CA MET A 165 2.84 4.88 11.61
C MET A 165 2.82 6.28 12.24
N LYS A 166 2.61 6.37 13.57
CA LYS A 166 2.66 7.66 14.30
C LYS A 166 4.06 8.25 14.42
N ALA A 167 5.11 7.48 14.17
CA ALA A 167 6.47 8.00 14.19
C ALA A 167 6.62 9.10 13.13
N ILE A 168 7.24 10.21 13.53
CA ILE A 168 7.48 11.34 12.64
C ILE A 168 8.52 10.96 11.59
N ASP A 169 8.21 11.24 10.34
CA ASP A 169 9.17 11.23 9.25
C ASP A 169 10.00 12.51 9.32
N LYS A 170 11.33 12.36 9.32
CA LYS A 170 12.26 13.48 9.48
C LYS A 170 12.27 14.39 8.26
N GLU A 171 11.96 13.86 7.09
CA GLU A 171 11.98 14.62 5.84
C GLU A 171 10.76 15.53 5.71
N SER A 172 9.55 15.01 6.01
CA SER A 172 8.31 15.79 5.93
C SER A 172 7.96 16.52 7.23
N GLY A 173 8.55 16.14 8.36
CA GLY A 173 8.18 16.64 9.69
C GLY A 173 6.79 16.19 10.17
N LYS A 174 6.17 15.22 9.48
CA LYS A 174 4.80 14.75 9.74
C LYS A 174 4.77 13.26 10.05
N SER A 175 3.63 12.79 10.55
CA SER A 175 3.45 11.36 10.76
C SER A 175 3.29 10.61 9.44
N ARG A 176 3.58 9.31 9.48
CA ARG A 176 3.34 8.39 8.36
C ARG A 176 1.87 7.95 8.36
N GLY A 177 1.48 7.00 7.52
CA GLY A 177 0.06 6.72 7.33
C GLY A 177 -0.27 5.51 6.49
N ILE A 178 -1.53 5.43 6.09
CA ILE A 178 -2.05 4.41 5.18
C ILE A 178 -2.71 5.12 3.99
N PRO A 179 -2.35 4.77 2.75
CA PRO A 179 -3.20 4.96 1.60
C PRO A 179 -4.22 3.80 1.53
N THR A 180 -5.51 4.12 1.58
CA THR A 180 -6.63 3.16 1.53
C THR A 180 -7.44 3.31 0.24
N ARG A 181 -7.93 2.16 -0.24
CA ARG A 181 -9.11 1.82 -1.08
C ARG A 181 -9.33 2.36 -2.50
N LEU A 182 -9.71 1.37 -3.33
CA LEU A 182 -10.24 1.45 -4.69
C LEU A 182 -11.40 0.51 -5.02
N PRO A 183 -12.63 0.99 -5.22
CA PRO A 183 -13.43 0.45 -6.33
C PRO A 183 -12.86 1.01 -7.65
N ILE A 184 -12.71 0.16 -8.66
CA ILE A 184 -12.41 0.60 -10.03
C ILE A 184 -13.54 1.56 -10.46
N SER A 185 -13.19 2.74 -10.97
CA SER A 185 -14.15 3.66 -11.60
C SER A 185 -14.82 2.93 -12.77
N GLY A 186 -16.04 2.41 -12.57
CA GLY A 186 -16.77 1.66 -13.60
C GLY A 186 -17.82 0.63 -13.13
N SER A 187 -18.02 0.41 -11.84
CA SER A 187 -19.18 -0.36 -11.35
C SER A 187 -20.30 0.58 -10.88
N ASP A 188 -20.97 1.22 -11.83
CA ASP A 188 -22.29 1.77 -11.58
C ASP A 188 -23.20 0.62 -11.13
N ASN A 189 -23.66 0.70 -9.89
CA ASN A 189 -24.74 -0.11 -9.36
C ASN A 189 -26.01 0.18 -10.17
N ASN A 190 -26.19 -0.53 -11.28
CA ASN A 190 -27.53 -0.74 -11.82
C ASN A 190 -28.19 -1.90 -11.06
N SER A 191 -28.36 -1.73 -9.74
CA SER A 191 -29.30 -2.51 -8.95
C SER A 191 -30.68 -1.86 -9.06
N GLN A 192 -31.21 -1.80 -10.29
CA GLN A 192 -32.65 -1.73 -10.47
C GLN A 192 -33.27 -3.03 -9.96
N SER A 193 -33.93 -2.91 -8.82
CA SER A 193 -35.13 -3.64 -8.43
C SER A 193 -35.65 -4.66 -9.46
N LYS A 194 -35.31 -5.93 -9.27
CA LYS A 194 -36.27 -7.00 -9.55
C LYS A 194 -36.87 -7.40 -8.21
N LYS A 195 -37.99 -6.72 -7.88
CA LYS A 195 -39.00 -7.25 -6.96
C LYS A 195 -39.56 -8.54 -7.56
N CYS A 196 -39.88 -9.48 -6.67
CA CYS A 196 -40.73 -10.67 -6.79
C CYS A 196 -41.14 -11.14 -8.19
#